data_AF-A0A170WIA8-F1
#
_entry.id   AF-A0A170WIA8-F1
#
_cell.length_a   1.000
_cell.length_b   1.000
_cell.length_c   1.000
_cell.angle_alpha   90.00
_cell.angle_beta   90.00
_cell.angle_gamma   90.00
#
_symmetry.space_group_name_H-M   'P 1'
#
loop_
_entity.id
_entity.type
_entity.pdbx_description
1 polymer ?
#
loop_
_entity_poly.entity_id
_entity_poly.type
_entity_poly.pdbx_seq_one_letter_code
_entity_poly.pdbx_strand_id
1 'polypeptide(L)'
;MKRQTLEVVKIDLSKSQKACYALDSKEGITVPEEEWFWHVFQKENTERNVRVEEEEEEEEEENEENDDEADIMDVELSVQDKLRLLTLYLRRTYCYCIWCGTQFDDDKDLQQECPGPTREDH
;
A
#
# COMPACT_ATOMS: atom_id res chain seq x y z
N MET A 1 15.51 -11.72 14.16
CA MET A 1 14.94 -10.94 13.04
C MET A 1 13.94 -11.82 12.36
N LYS A 2 12.64 -11.47 12.42
CA LYS A 2 11.59 -12.24 11.74
C LYS A 2 11.55 -11.71 10.31
N ARG A 3 11.95 -12.52 9.32
CA ARG A 3 11.78 -12.14 7.91
C ARG A 3 10.29 -12.10 7.61
N GLN A 4 9.80 -10.99 7.05
CA GLN A 4 8.44 -10.93 6.54
C GLN A 4 8.33 -11.84 5.31
N THR A 5 7.22 -12.55 5.19
CA THR A 5 6.94 -13.34 3.99
C THR A 5 6.46 -12.41 2.88
N LEU A 6 6.71 -12.77 1.63
CA LEU A 6 6.27 -12.00 0.46
C LEU A 6 4.74 -11.77 0.48
N GLU A 7 3.98 -12.75 0.96
CA GLU A 7 2.52 -12.66 1.12
C GLU A 7 2.10 -11.52 2.06
N VAL A 8 2.78 -11.36 3.19
CA VAL A 8 2.52 -10.26 4.12
C VAL A 8 2.80 -8.91 3.46
N VAL A 9 3.87 -8.82 2.66
CA VAL A 9 4.22 -7.59 1.93
C VAL A 9 3.15 -7.27 0.87
N LYS A 10 2.64 -8.27 0.15
CA LYS A 10 1.53 -8.11 -0.82
C LYS A 10 0.25 -7.62 -0.13
N ILE A 11 -0.10 -8.19 1.03
CA ILE A 11 -1.26 -7.77 1.83
C ILE A 11 -1.11 -6.31 2.28
N ASP A 12 0.05 -5.94 2.82
CA ASP A 12 0.30 -4.57 3.26
C ASP A 12 0.29 -3.58 2.08
N LEU A 13 0.77 -3.98 0.91
CA LEU A 13 0.70 -3.18 -0.32
C LEU A 13 -0.75 -2.96 -0.74
N SER A 14 -1.56 -4.02 -0.79
CA SER A 14 -2.98 -3.92 -1.17
C SER A 14 -3.76 -2.98 -0.22
N LYS A 15 -3.52 -3.09 1.09
CA LYS A 15 -4.08 -2.18 2.10
C LYS A 15 -3.64 -0.72 1.87
N SER A 16 -2.36 -0.53 1.58
CA SER A 16 -1.79 0.80 1.27
C SER A 16 -2.45 1.42 0.04
N GLN A 17 -2.66 0.63 -1.03
CA GLN A 17 -3.31 1.10 -2.26
C GLN A 17 -4.77 1.47 -2.03
N LYS A 18 -5.51 0.67 -1.25
CA LYS A 18 -6.90 0.98 -0.87
C LYS A 18 -6.98 2.27 -0.05
N ALA A 19 -6.09 2.46 0.91
CA ALA A 19 -6.01 3.69 1.70
C ALA A 19 -5.65 4.90 0.82
N CYS A 20 -4.69 4.75 -0.09
CA CYS A 20 -4.29 5.79 -1.02
C CYS A 20 -5.46 6.25 -1.88
N TYR A 21 -6.17 5.33 -2.54
CA TYR A 21 -7.34 5.68 -3.34
C TYR A 21 -8.41 6.41 -2.51
N ALA A 22 -8.68 5.95 -1.30
CA ALA A 22 -9.67 6.56 -0.43
C ALA A 22 -9.28 7.98 0.03
N LEU A 23 -8.00 8.23 0.31
CA LEU A 23 -7.50 9.54 0.73
C LEU A 23 -7.42 10.50 -0.47
N ASP A 24 -6.88 10.04 -1.59
CA ASP A 24 -6.80 10.80 -2.85
C ASP A 24 -8.20 11.23 -3.32
N SER A 25 -9.17 10.30 -3.27
CA SER A 25 -10.57 10.60 -3.62
C SER A 25 -11.20 11.68 -2.73
N LYS A 26 -10.82 11.74 -1.44
CA LYS A 26 -11.30 12.78 -0.51
C LYS A 26 -10.74 14.15 -0.85
N GLU A 27 -9.48 14.21 -1.28
CA GLU A 27 -8.83 15.45 -1.76
C GLU A 27 -9.23 15.84 -3.20
N GLY A 28 -10.07 15.03 -3.86
CA GLY A 28 -10.51 15.28 -5.23
C GLY A 28 -9.45 14.96 -6.29
N ILE A 29 -8.43 14.19 -5.93
CA ILE A 29 -7.44 13.66 -6.87
C ILE A 29 -8.11 12.54 -7.67
N THR A 30 -8.11 12.66 -9.00
CA THR A 30 -8.79 11.73 -9.92
C THR A 30 -7.83 10.89 -10.75
N VAL A 31 -6.53 11.17 -10.66
CA VAL A 31 -5.45 10.45 -11.33
C VAL A 31 -4.37 10.20 -10.28
N PRO A 32 -3.92 8.94 -10.07
CA PRO A 32 -2.88 8.65 -9.10
C PRO A 32 -1.53 9.23 -9.54
N GLU A 33 -0.65 9.51 -8.58
CA GLU A 33 0.72 9.97 -8.86
C GLU A 33 1.51 8.92 -9.67
N GLU A 34 1.35 7.64 -9.33
CA GLU A 34 1.87 6.51 -10.08
C GLU A 34 0.72 5.54 -10.43
N GLU A 35 0.73 4.93 -11.62
CA GLU A 35 -0.37 4.08 -12.09
C GLU A 35 -0.70 2.90 -11.16
N TRP A 36 0.28 2.44 -10.36
CA TRP A 36 0.14 1.34 -9.41
C TRP A 36 -0.19 1.79 -7.97
N PHE A 37 -0.22 3.10 -7.67
CA PHE A 37 -0.60 3.61 -6.34
C PHE A 37 -2.06 3.30 -6.01
N TRP A 38 -2.91 3.34 -7.02
CA TRP A 38 -4.27 2.83 -6.90
C TRP A 38 -4.28 1.40 -7.40
N HIS A 39 -4.89 0.52 -6.61
CA HIS A 39 -5.17 -0.81 -7.09
C HIS A 39 -6.23 -0.68 -8.20
N VAL A 40 -5.88 -1.08 -9.41
CA VAL A 40 -6.83 -1.24 -10.53
C VAL A 40 -7.73 -2.45 -10.24
N PHE A 41 -8.55 -2.39 -9.19
CA PHE A 41 -9.47 -3.48 -8.84
C PHE A 41 -10.56 -3.71 -9.92
N GLN A 42 -10.61 -2.90 -10.98
CA GLN A 42 -11.79 -2.82 -11.86
C GLN A 42 -11.47 -2.61 -13.34
N LYS A 43 -10.76 -3.55 -13.99
CA LYS A 43 -10.99 -3.79 -15.43
C LYS A 43 -11.76 -5.07 -15.76
N GLU A 44 -12.01 -5.95 -14.79
CA GLU A 44 -12.81 -7.17 -15.01
C GLU A 44 -14.13 -7.26 -14.22
N ASN A 45 -14.45 -6.28 -13.35
CA ASN A 45 -15.74 -6.27 -12.64
C ASN A 45 -16.69 -5.14 -13.10
N THR A 46 -16.45 -4.56 -14.29
CA THR A 46 -17.43 -3.71 -14.97
C THR A 46 -18.60 -4.61 -15.39
N GLU A 47 -19.51 -4.92 -14.47
CA GLU A 47 -20.92 -5.18 -14.77
C GLU A 47 -21.83 -5.44 -13.55
N ARG A 48 -21.36 -5.36 -12.30
CA ARG A 48 -22.29 -5.47 -11.16
C ARG A 48 -21.92 -4.60 -9.95
N ASN A 49 -22.52 -3.41 -9.95
CA ASN A 49 -22.94 -2.63 -8.78
C ASN A 49 -23.05 -3.45 -7.47
N VAL A 50 -22.32 -3.06 -6.42
CA VAL A 50 -22.76 -3.06 -5.00
C VAL A 50 -21.72 -2.32 -4.13
N ARG A 51 -22.26 -1.64 -3.12
CA ARG A 51 -21.59 -0.95 -2.00
C ARG A 51 -20.48 -1.81 -1.40
N VAL A 52 -19.27 -1.29 -1.26
CA VAL A 52 -18.23 -1.96 -0.46
C VAL A 52 -18.49 -1.65 1.00
N GLU A 53 -19.38 -2.45 1.59
CA GLU A 53 -19.32 -2.82 3.00
C GLU A 53 -18.09 -3.70 3.22
N GLU A 54 -17.61 -3.71 4.46
CA GLU A 54 -16.43 -4.41 4.93
C GLU A 54 -16.56 -5.92 4.71
N GLU A 55 -15.77 -6.51 3.82
CA GLU A 55 -15.59 -7.96 3.76
C GLU A 55 -14.10 -8.29 3.63
N GLU A 56 -13.64 -9.03 4.64
CA GLU A 56 -12.41 -9.79 4.68
C GLU A 56 -12.56 -10.93 3.67
N GLU A 57 -11.76 -10.94 2.61
CA GLU A 57 -11.59 -12.15 1.79
C GLU A 57 -10.10 -12.41 1.57
N GLU A 58 -9.68 -13.52 2.16
CA GLU A 58 -8.47 -14.26 1.88
C GLU A 58 -8.57 -14.80 0.46
N GLU A 59 -7.65 -14.41 -0.43
CA GLU A 59 -7.39 -15.18 -1.65
C GLU A 59 -5.88 -15.41 -1.77
N GLU A 60 -5.53 -16.68 -1.54
CA GLU A 60 -4.27 -17.33 -1.85
C GLU A 60 -4.08 -17.32 -3.38
N GLU A 61 -3.00 -16.73 -3.89
CA GLU A 61 -2.43 -17.17 -5.16
C GLU A 61 -0.90 -17.17 -5.14
N GLU A 62 -0.42 -18.31 -5.64
CA GLU A 62 0.86 -18.96 -5.53
C GLU A 62 1.99 -18.26 -6.31
N ASN A 63 3.23 -18.52 -5.85
CA ASN A 63 4.43 -18.71 -6.68
C ASN A 63 5.16 -17.46 -7.25
N GLU A 64 6.38 -17.16 -6.75
CA GLU A 64 7.66 -17.63 -7.30
C GLU A 64 8.82 -16.93 -6.58
N GLU A 65 9.79 -17.75 -6.14
CA GLU A 65 11.04 -17.35 -5.51
C GLU A 65 12.06 -16.92 -6.56
N ASN A 66 12.63 -15.73 -6.43
CA ASN A 66 13.93 -15.32 -6.98
C ASN A 66 14.31 -14.03 -6.23
N ASP A 67 15.34 -13.97 -5.38
CA ASP A 67 16.77 -13.86 -5.77
C ASP A 67 16.90 -13.00 -7.04
N ASP A 68 17.47 -11.81 -7.01
CA ASP A 68 18.91 -11.65 -7.13
C ASP A 68 19.27 -10.16 -7.21
N GLU A 69 20.53 -9.89 -6.85
CA GLU A 69 21.52 -9.14 -7.61
C GLU A 69 21.07 -8.06 -8.64
N ALA A 70 21.64 -6.88 -8.44
CA ALA A 70 21.42 -5.68 -9.25
C ALA A 70 21.84 -5.84 -10.72
N ASP A 71 20.92 -5.60 -11.66
CA ASP A 71 21.23 -5.14 -13.01
C ASP A 71 20.10 -4.25 -13.55
N ILE A 72 20.45 -3.08 -14.09
CA ILE A 72 19.50 -2.02 -14.45
C ILE A 72 19.05 -2.20 -15.90
N MET A 73 17.81 -2.64 -16.12
CA MET A 73 17.09 -2.48 -17.39
C MET A 73 15.59 -2.75 -17.13
N ASP A 74 14.76 -1.70 -17.17
CA ASP A 74 13.31 -1.73 -16.95
C ASP A 74 12.88 -2.50 -15.68
N VAL A 75 13.33 -2.02 -14.53
CA VAL A 75 13.10 -2.67 -13.24
C VAL A 75 11.64 -2.49 -12.85
N GLU A 76 10.80 -3.47 -13.17
CA GLU A 76 9.50 -3.61 -12.50
C GLU A 76 9.76 -3.55 -10.98
N LEU A 77 9.24 -2.52 -10.32
CA LEU A 77 9.46 -2.34 -8.89
C LEU A 77 8.99 -3.58 -8.12
N SER A 78 9.85 -4.10 -7.24
CA SER A 78 9.50 -5.22 -6.37
C SER A 78 8.29 -4.86 -5.51
N VAL A 79 7.54 -5.85 -5.03
CA VAL A 79 6.39 -5.63 -4.13
C VAL A 79 6.84 -4.86 -2.87
N GLN A 80 8.05 -5.13 -2.39
CA GLN A 80 8.64 -4.44 -1.25
C GLN A 80 8.93 -2.97 -1.53
N ASP A 81 9.46 -2.65 -2.72
CA ASP A 81 9.73 -1.26 -3.13
C ASP A 81 8.44 -0.49 -3.37
N LYS A 82 7.45 -1.12 -4.00
CA LYS A 82 6.10 -0.56 -4.16
C LYS A 82 5.50 -0.21 -2.80
N LEU A 83 5.53 -1.14 -1.85
CA LEU A 83 5.03 -0.90 -0.49
C LEU A 83 5.76 0.27 0.18
N ARG A 84 7.10 0.29 0.07
CA ARG A 84 7.92 1.36 0.66
C ARG A 84 7.58 2.73 0.08
N LEU A 85 7.52 2.85 -1.25
CA LEU A 85 7.21 4.10 -1.93
C LEU A 85 5.81 4.60 -1.59
N LEU A 86 4.82 3.71 -1.60
CA LEU A 86 3.44 4.06 -1.27
C LEU A 86 3.27 4.45 0.20
N THR A 87 3.97 3.76 1.10
CA THR A 87 4.02 4.15 2.53
C THR A 87 4.59 5.56 2.70
N LEU A 88 5.66 5.89 1.98
CA LEU A 88 6.25 7.23 2.03
C LEU A 88 5.30 8.29 1.49
N TYR A 89 4.58 8.00 0.41
CA TYR A 89 3.56 8.89 -0.14
C TYR A 89 2.45 9.14 0.89
N LEU A 90 1.86 8.09 1.44
CA LEU A 90 0.79 8.20 2.46
C LEU A 90 1.23 9.01 3.69
N ARG A 91 2.46 8.79 4.17
CA ARG A 91 3.01 9.52 5.32
C ARG A 91 3.28 10.99 5.01
N ARG A 92 3.80 11.31 3.83
CA ARG A 92 4.17 12.69 3.46
C ARG A 92 2.97 13.53 3.06
N THR A 93 2.05 12.95 2.31
CA THR A 93 0.90 13.66 1.73
C THR A 93 -0.24 13.73 2.73
N TYR A 94 -0.50 12.64 3.46
CA TYR A 94 -1.68 12.53 4.32
C TYR A 94 -1.37 12.43 5.80
N CYS A 95 -0.09 12.38 6.20
CA CYS A 95 0.28 12.01 7.57
C CYS A 95 -0.42 10.71 7.99
N TYR A 96 -0.50 9.72 7.10
CA TYR A 96 -1.20 8.46 7.36
C TYR A 96 -0.23 7.29 7.52
N CYS A 97 -0.48 6.42 8.50
CA CYS A 97 0.27 5.18 8.69
C CYS A 97 -0.64 3.95 8.54
N ILE A 98 -0.30 3.05 7.62
CA ILE A 98 -1.08 1.84 7.35
C ILE A 98 -1.07 0.83 8.49
N TRP A 99 0.00 0.80 9.31
CA TRP A 99 0.11 -0.13 10.43
C TRP A 99 -0.53 0.40 11.71
N CYS A 100 -0.53 1.72 11.94
CA CYS A 100 -1.35 2.33 12.98
C CYS A 100 -2.85 2.35 12.60
N GLY A 101 -3.15 2.33 11.30
CA GLY A 101 -4.51 2.46 10.79
C GLY A 101 -5.12 3.85 11.00
N THR A 102 -4.30 4.88 11.23
CA THR A 102 -4.77 6.24 11.53
C THR A 102 -4.08 7.31 10.71
N GLN A 103 -4.81 8.40 10.50
CA GLN A 103 -4.29 9.68 10.02
C GLN A 103 -3.90 10.54 11.23
N PHE A 104 -2.76 11.20 11.15
CA PHE A 104 -2.23 12.10 12.16
C PHE A 104 -2.47 13.56 11.74
N ASP A 105 -2.42 14.48 12.70
CA ASP A 105 -2.73 15.89 12.44
C ASP A 105 -1.66 16.57 11.56
N ASP A 106 -0.40 16.27 11.79
CA ASP A 106 0.74 16.78 11.03
C ASP A 106 1.98 15.89 11.12
N ASP A 107 3.03 16.24 10.38
CA ASP A 107 4.29 15.47 10.32
C ASP A 107 4.95 15.31 11.70
N LYS A 108 4.81 16.28 12.62
CA LYS A 108 5.38 16.16 13.97
C LYS A 108 4.60 15.17 14.81
N ASP A 109 3.28 15.21 14.72
CA ASP A 109 2.40 14.28 15.42
C ASP A 109 2.68 12.84 14.94
N LEU A 110 2.76 12.65 13.61
CA LEU A 110 3.17 11.40 13.00
C LEU A 110 4.54 10.91 13.52
N GLN A 111 5.53 11.79 13.70
CA GLN A 111 6.86 11.40 14.18
C GLN A 111 6.91 11.09 15.68
N GLN A 112 5.99 11.64 16.48
CA GLN A 112 5.94 11.45 17.93
C GLN A 112 5.10 10.23 18.31
N GLU A 113 3.97 10.03 17.63
CA GLU A 113 2.96 9.04 18.01
C GLU A 113 3.10 7.73 17.22
N CYS A 114 3.67 7.74 16.01
CA CYS A 114 3.88 6.53 15.23
C CYS A 114 5.23 5.89 15.57
N PRO A 115 5.28 4.59 15.92
CA PRO A 115 6.53 3.94 16.33
C PRO A 115 7.56 3.79 15.20
N GLY A 116 7.12 3.87 13.94
CA GLY A 116 8.03 3.94 12.79
C GLY A 116 7.33 3.82 11.44
N PRO A 117 8.08 3.79 10.33
CA PRO A 117 7.54 3.68 8.98
C PRO A 117 7.57 2.24 8.44
N THR A 118 7.80 1.23 9.28
CA THR A 118 7.79 -0.18 8.85
C THR A 118 6.86 -1.01 9.72
N ARG A 119 6.45 -2.16 9.19
CA ARG A 119 5.69 -3.15 9.95
C ARG A 119 6.42 -3.61 11.22
N GLU A 120 7.74 -3.72 11.20
CA GLU A 120 8.51 -4.20 12.35
C GLU A 120 8.48 -3.23 13.54
N ASP A 121 8.17 -1.96 13.29
CA ASP A 121 8.01 -0.96 14.34
C ASP A 121 6.65 -1.11 15.09
N HIS A 122 5.74 -1.96 14.60
CA HIS A 122 4.37 -2.13 15.09
C HIS A 122 4.08 -3.58 15.51
#